data_AF-A0A3Q2Q0D5-F1
#
_entry.id   AF-A0A3Q2Q0D5-F1
#
_cell.length_a   1.000
_cell.length_b   1.000
_cell.length_c   1.000
_cell.angle_alpha   90.00
_cell.angle_beta   90.00
_cell.angle_gamma   90.00
#
_symmetry.space_group_name_H-M   'P 1'
#
loop_
_entity.id
_entity.type
_entity.pdbx_description
1 polymer ?
#
loop_
_entity_poly.entity_id
_entity_poly.type
_entity_poly.pdbx_seq_one_letter_code
_entity_poly.pdbx_strand_id
1 'polypeptide(L)' 'LIIINIDQYDFYFIDMLFFNISSNVCKNCDHVVARHEYTFSVVDEYQEYTMLCMLCGKAEDSISVLPDDPRQSAPLF' A
#
# COMPACT_ATOMS: atom_id res chain seq x y z
N LEU A 1 1.38 -15.56 12.79
CA LEU A 1 0.74 -14.22 12.87
C LEU A 1 1.49 -13.40 13.91
N ILE A 2 2.36 -12.50 13.49
CA ILE A 2 3.02 -11.55 14.40
C ILE A 2 2.37 -10.19 14.12
N ILE A 3 1.72 -9.63 15.14
CA ILE A 3 1.16 -8.28 15.10
C ILE A 3 2.22 -7.37 15.71
N ILE A 4 2.83 -6.49 14.92
CA ILE A 4 3.74 -5.46 15.43
C ILE A 4 2.97 -4.15 15.36
N ASN A 5 2.39 -3.73 16.49
CA ASN A 5 1.72 -2.45 16.61
C ASN A 5 2.81 -1.41 16.91
N ILE A 6 3.21 -0.66 15.89
CA ILE A 6 4.15 0.45 16.02
C ILE A 6 3.31 1.71 15.89
N ASP A 7 2.78 2.18 17.03
CA ASP A 7 2.14 3.48 17.27
C ASP A 7 1.62 4.22 16.02
N GLN A 8 0.43 3.86 15.52
CA GLN A 8 -0.37 4.47 14.42
C GLN A 8 -0.51 3.63 13.15
N TYR A 9 0.15 2.47 13.07
CA TYR A 9 0.09 1.58 11.91
C TYR A 9 -0.08 0.13 12.34
N ASP A 10 -1.21 -0.49 12.00
CA ASP A 10 -1.39 -1.93 12.15
C ASP A 10 -0.75 -2.64 10.95
N PHE A 11 0.36 -3.33 11.19
CA PHE A 11 1.05 -4.14 10.20
C PHE A 11 0.69 -5.62 10.37
N TYR A 12 0.14 -6.23 9.31
CA TYR A 12 -0.13 -7.66 9.25
C TYR A 12 0.81 -8.31 8.23
N PHE A 13 1.59 -9.28 8.69
CA PHE A 13 2.46 -10.08 7.82
C PHE A 13 1.83 -11.46 7.60
N ILE A 14 1.32 -11.70 6.40
CA ILE A 14 0.88 -13.01 5.92
C ILE A 14 1.65 -13.27 4.63
N ASP A 15 2.60 -14.21 4.66
CA ASP A 15 3.43 -14.59 3.51
C ASP A 15 4.21 -13.42 2.87
N MET A 16 3.89 -13.02 1.62
CA MET A 16 4.46 -11.88 0.89
C MET A 16 3.54 -10.65 0.87
N LEU A 17 2.45 -10.66 1.64
CA LEU A 17 1.47 -9.59 1.69
C LEU A 17 1.66 -8.73 2.95
N PHE A 18 1.78 -7.43 2.71
CA PHE A 18 1.84 -6.39 3.72
C PHE A 18 0.56 -5.57 3.65
N PHE A 19 -0.13 -5.47 4.78
CA PHE A 19 -1.29 -4.61 4.92
C PHE A 19 -1.00 -3.53 5.95
N ASN A 20 -1.31 -2.28 5.60
CA ASN A 20 -1.17 -1.11 6.44
C ASN A 20 -2.49 -0.35 6.49
N ILE A 21 -2.98 -0.08 7.71
CA ILE A 21 -4.16 0.75 7.93
C ILE A 21 -3.75 1.98 8.72
N SER A 22 -4.17 3.16 8.25
CA SER A 22 -4.03 4.42 8.97
C SER A 22 -5.36 5.16 8.99
N SER A 23 -5.65 5.88 10.07
CA SER A 23 -6.89 6.65 10.23
C SER A 23 -6.61 8.15 10.22
N ASN A 24 -7.29 8.88 9.34
CA ASN A 24 -7.26 10.34 9.33
C ASN A 24 -8.22 10.86 10.39
N VAL A 25 -7.68 11.42 11.47
CA VAL A 25 -8.46 11.95 12.60
C VAL A 25 -8.56 13.46 12.50
N CYS A 26 -9.76 14.01 12.69
CA CYS A 26 -9.99 15.45 12.71
C CYS A 26 -9.37 16.08 13.96
N LYS A 27 -8.42 17.01 13.80
CA LYS A 27 -7.72 17.67 14.92
C LYS A 27 -8.62 18.49 15.87
N ASN A 28 -9.88 18.74 15.50
CA ASN A 28 -10.79 19.59 16.28
C ASN A 28 -11.71 18.81 17.22
N CYS A 29 -12.09 17.58 16.86
CA CYS A 29 -13.05 16.78 17.63
C CYS A 29 -12.77 15.28 17.61
N ASP A 30 -11.58 14.89 17.13
CA ASP A 30 -11.04 13.53 17.14
C ASP A 30 -11.90 12.44 16.48
N HIS A 31 -12.90 12.82 15.67
CA HIS A 31 -13.63 11.85 14.86
C HIS A 31 -12.74 11.35 13.71
N VAL A 32 -12.92 10.10 13.34
CA VAL A 32 -12.28 9.50 12.16
C VAL A 32 -12.95 10.03 10.90
N VAL A 33 -12.20 10.77 10.09
CA VAL A 33 -12.66 11.36 8.83
C VAL A 33 -12.61 10.33 7.72
N ALA A 34 -11.53 9.54 7.67
CA ALA A 34 -11.36 8.47 6.70
C ALA A 34 -10.35 7.44 7.17
N ARG A 35 -10.46 6.23 6.62
CA ARG A 35 -9.45 5.17 6.74
C ARG A 35 -8.66 5.07 5.45
N HIS A 36 -7.36 4.90 5.59
CA HIS A 36 -6.40 4.71 4.53
C HIS A 36 -5.90 3.28 4.64
N GLU A 37 -6.18 2.49 3.61
CA GLU A 37 -5.76 1.10 3.49
C GLU A 37 -4.73 1.03 2.38
N TYR A 38 -3.54 0.54 2.72
CA TYR A 38 -2.46 0.32 1.78
C TYR A 38 -2.07 -1.15 1.81
N THR A 39 -2.03 -1.77 0.64
CA THR A 39 -1.60 -3.16 0.49
C THR A 39 -0.37 -3.18 -0.40
N PHE A 40 0.58 -4.01 -0.03
CA PHE A 40 1.71 -4.35 -0.87
C PHE A 40 1.83 -5.87 -0.92
N SER A 41 2.01 -6.43 -2.11
CA SER A 41 2.26 -7.85 -2.29
C SER A 41 3.33 -8.07 -3.35
N VAL A 42 4.08 -9.15 -3.20
CA VAL A 42 4.91 -9.67 -4.29
C VAL A 42 4.19 -10.89 -4.86
N VAL A 43 3.81 -10.80 -6.13
CA VAL A 43 3.15 -11.88 -6.87
C VAL A 43 4.00 -12.16 -8.11
N ASP A 44 4.47 -13.40 -8.24
CA ASP A 44 5.42 -13.81 -9.26
C ASP A 44 6.67 -12.88 -9.31
N GLU A 45 6.91 -12.22 -10.45
CA GLU A 45 8.03 -11.31 -10.68
C GLU A 45 7.60 -9.82 -10.58
N TYR A 46 6.51 -9.54 -9.88
CA TYR A 46 5.96 -8.19 -9.74
C TYR A 46 5.66 -7.81 -8.30
N GLN A 47 5.95 -6.55 -8.00
CA GLN A 47 5.50 -5.83 -6.83
C GLN A 47 4.18 -5.17 -7.15
N GLU A 48 3.14 -5.49 -6.38
CA GLU A 48 1.81 -4.90 -6.51
C GLU A 48 1.55 -3.97 -5.33
N TYR A 49 1.05 -2.78 -5.65
CA TYR A 49 0.71 -1.74 -4.69
C TYR A 49 -0.75 -1.35 -4.88
N THR A 50 -1.55 -1.41 -3.82
CA THR A 50 -2.91 -0.86 -3.84
C THR A 50 -3.13 0.08 -2.68
N MET A 51 -3.89 1.14 -2.94
CA MET A 51 -4.28 2.13 -1.94
C MET A 51 -5.76 2.44 -2.09
N LEU A 52 -6.46 2.45 -0.96
CA LEU A 52 -7.85 2.84 -0.87
C LEU A 52 -8.07 3.77 0.32
N CYS A 53 -8.54 4.98 0.03
CA CYS A 53 -8.92 5.95 1.04
C CYS A 53 -10.06 6.84 0.53
N MET A 54 -11.09 7.06 1.34
CA MET A 54 -12.20 7.94 0.98
C MET A 54 -11.79 9.40 0.71
N LEU A 55 -10.63 9.84 1.23
CA LEU A 55 -10.09 11.18 0.98
C LEU A 55 -8.99 11.20 -0.08
N CYS A 56 -8.08 10.21 -0.08
CA CYS A 56 -6.93 10.19 -1.00
C CYS A 56 -7.29 9.58 -2.36
N GLY A 57 -8.41 8.86 -2.44
CA GLY A 57 -8.86 8.16 -3.63
C GLY A 57 -8.47 6.69 -3.63
N LYS A 58 -8.52 6.09 -4.82
CA LYS A 58 -8.12 4.70 -5.07
C LYS A 58 -6.98 4.71 -6.09
N ALA A 59 -5.93 3.95 -5.82
CA ALA A 59 -4.81 3.76 -6.75
C ALA A 59 -4.35 2.31 -6.73
N GLU A 60 -3.89 1.83 -7.88
CA GLU A 60 -3.31 0.51 -8.08
C GLU A 60 -2.11 0.67 -9.02
N ASP A 61 -0.99 0.05 -8.68
CA ASP A 61 0.23 0.06 -9.50
C ASP A 61 0.99 -1.26 -9.39
N SER A 62 1.80 -1.58 -10.41
CA SER A 62 2.65 -2.78 -10.42
C SER A 62 4.00 -2.56 -11.10
N ILE A 63 5.07 -2.95 -10.42
CA ILE A 63 6.45 -2.75 -10.87
C ILE A 63 7.16 -4.10 -10.90
N SER A 64 7.96 -4.39 -11.94
CA SER A 64 8.73 -5.63 -11.95
C SER A 64 9.74 -5.68 -10.79
N VAL A 65 9.95 -6.87 -10.23
CA VAL A 65 11.04 -7.11 -9.27
C VAL A 65 12.41 -7.17 -9.95
N LEU A 66 12.42 -7.35 -11.28
CA LEU A 66 13.65 -7.43 -12.06
C LEU A 66 14.33 -6.06 -12.13
N PRO A 67 15.68 -6.04 -12.20
CA PRO A 67 16.44 -4.79 -12.26
C PRO A 67 16.14 -3.95 -13.51
N ASP A 68 15.75 -4.59 -14.61
CA ASP A 68 15.30 -3.95 -15.86
C ASP A 68 13.86 -4.40 -16.14
N ASP A 69 12.86 -3.51 -16.01
CA ASP A 69 11.47 -3.81 -16.36
C ASP A 69 11.36 -3.86 -17.91
N PRO A 70 11.09 -5.04 -18.51
CA PRO A 70 11.03 -5.16 -19.97
C PRO A 70 9.94 -4.29 -20.59
N ARG A 71 8.91 -3.88 -19.83
CA ARG A 71 7.84 -2.99 -20.28
C ARG A 71 8.27 -1.53 -20.35
N GLN A 72 9.29 -1.13 -19.59
CA GLN A 72 9.84 0.24 -19.59
C GLN A 72 10.97 0.45 -20.60
N SER A 73 11.45 -0.62 -21.24
CA SER A 73 12.47 -0.57 -22.30
C SER A 73 11.97 -0.04 -23.65
N ALA A 74 10.68 0.29 -23.77
CA ALA A 74 10.14 0.90 -24.98
C ALA A 74 10.76 2.30 -25.17
N PRO A 75 11.39 2.58 -26.33
CA PRO A 75 11.95 3.89 -26.58
C PRO A 75 10.82 4.93 -26.58
N LEU A 76 10.90 5.92 -25.69
CA LEU A 76 10.18 7.17 -25.87
C LEU A 76 10.82 7.83 -27.10
N PHE A 77 10.07 7.81 -28.21
CA PHE A 77 10.41 8.29 -29.56
C PHE A 77 11.61 9.24 -29.67
#